data_AF-A0A956I133-F1
#
_entry.id   AF-A0A956I133-F1
#
_cell.length_a   1.000
_cell.length_b   1.000
_cell.length_c   1.000
_cell.angle_alpha   90.00
_cell.angle_beta   90.00
_cell.angle_gamma   90.00
#
_symmetry.space_group_name_H-M   'P 1'
#
loop_
_entity.id
_entity.type
_entity.pdbx_description
1 polymer ?
#
loop_
_entity_poly.entity_id
_entity_poly.type
_entity_poly.pdbx_seq_one_letter_code
_entity_poly.pdbx_strand_id
1 'polypeptide(L)' 'VVDLTVELPGGFEVQAAGIVRWVSVADDEDDVMPGMGVELLGIDGTAAEMIRAFIASRPPRFHA' A
#
# COMPACT_ATOMS: atom_id res chain seq x y z
N VAL A 1 4.21 15.08 -2.01
CA VAL A 1 4.80 13.85 -2.59
C VAL A 1 5.68 13.24 -1.51
N VAL A 2 5.68 11.92 -1.38
CA VAL A 2 6.45 11.18 -0.38
C VAL A 2 7.28 10.11 -1.09
N ASP A 3 8.46 9.80 -0.55
CA ASP A 3 9.27 8.68 -1.00
C ASP A 3 9.04 7.47 -0.08
N LEU A 4 8.85 6.30 -0.67
CA LEU A 4 8.42 5.09 0.03
C LEU A 4 9.22 3.90 -0.46
N THR A 5 9.54 3.01 0.49
CA THR A 5 9.97 1.64 0.19
C THR A 5 8.87 0.69 0.67
N VAL A 6 8.41 -0.18 -0.22
CA VAL A 6 7.39 -1.19 0.07
C VAL A 6 8.02 -2.57 -0.03
N GLU A 7 7.97 -3.32 1.06
CA GLU A 7 8.35 -4.74 1.06
C GLU A 7 7.14 -5.60 0.71
N LEU A 8 7.29 -6.41 -0.33
CA LEU A 8 6.34 -7.44 -0.72
C LEU A 8 6.77 -8.81 -0.14
N PRO A 9 5.83 -9.73 0.08
CA PRO A 9 6.17 -11.08 0.51
C PRO A 9 7.19 -11.74 -0.43
N GLY A 10 8.10 -12.51 0.15
CA GLY A 10 9.24 -13.08 -0.59
C GLY A 10 10.50 -12.20 -0.56
N GLY A 11 10.48 -11.07 0.16
CA GLY A 11 11.66 -10.23 0.39
C GLY A 11 11.95 -9.27 -0.77
N PHE A 12 10.93 -8.93 -1.55
CA PHE A 12 11.09 -7.99 -2.66
C PHE A 12 10.79 -6.58 -2.21
N GLU A 13 11.71 -5.66 -2.52
CA GLU A 13 11.56 -4.25 -2.21
C GLU A 13 11.20 -3.45 -3.47
N VAL A 14 10.20 -2.57 -3.33
CA VAL A 14 9.80 -1.62 -4.36
C VAL A 14 9.99 -0.22 -3.82
N GLN A 15 10.87 0.56 -4.46
CA GLN A 15 11.02 1.99 -4.19
C GLN A 15 10.11 2.79 -5.11
N ALA A 16 9.37 3.75 -4.55
CA ALA A 16 8.43 4.56 -5.33
C ALA A 16 8.23 5.96 -4.72
N ALA A 17 7.99 6.93 -5.60
CA ALA A 17 7.38 8.20 -5.20
C ALA A 17 5.86 8.01 -5.07
N GLY A 18 5.22 8.79 -4.21
CA GLY A 18 3.80 8.65 -3.93
C GLY A 18 3.07 9.96 -3.63
N ILE A 19 1.77 9.96 -3.92
CA ILE A 19 0.84 11.03 -3.53
C ILE A 19 -0.07 10.51 -2.44
N VAL A 20 -0.07 11.20 -1.30
CA VAL A 20 -1.02 10.94 -0.22
C VAL A 20 -2.42 11.29 -0.69
N ARG A 21 -3.33 10.32 -0.67
CA ARG A 21 -4.73 10.48 -1.09
C ARG A 21 -5.69 10.63 0.08
N TRP A 22 -5.37 10.02 1.21
CA TRP A 22 -6.11 10.17 2.46
C TRP A 22 -5.19 9.92 3.65
N VAL A 23 -5.60 10.44 4.79
CA VAL A 23 -4.97 10.21 6.11
C VAL A 23 -6.08 9.76 7.05
N SER A 24 -5.82 8.73 7.82
CA SER A 24 -6.64 8.29 8.94
C SER A 24 -5.89 8.65 10.22
N VAL A 25 -6.58 9.35 11.10
CA VAL A 25 -6.09 9.66 12.45
C VAL A 25 -6.73 8.65 13.39
N ALA A 26 -5.98 8.21 14.40
CA ALA A 26 -6.54 7.40 15.47
C ALA A 26 -7.61 8.21 16.19
N ASP A 27 -8.79 7.63 16.35
CA ASP A 27 -9.81 8.16 17.25
C ASP A 27 -9.87 7.24 18.47
N ASP A 28 -10.07 7.79 19.67
CA ASP A 28 -10.12 6.98 20.90
C ASP A 28 -11.38 6.07 20.93
N GLU A 29 -12.36 6.36 20.06
CA GLU A 29 -13.64 5.63 19.97
C GLU A 29 -13.66 4.49 18.94
N ASP A 30 -12.72 4.46 17.99
CA ASP A 30 -12.66 3.46 16.92
C ASP A 30 -11.30 2.74 16.92
N ASP A 31 -11.28 1.40 16.83
CA ASP A 31 -10.06 0.56 16.70
C ASP A 31 -9.29 0.78 15.37
N VAL A 32 -9.47 1.94 14.73
CA VAL A 32 -8.81 2.30 13.48
C VAL A 32 -7.40 2.78 13.76
N MET A 33 -6.44 1.96 13.35
CA MET A 33 -5.02 2.31 13.40
C MET A 33 -4.75 3.56 12.54
N PRO A 34 -3.94 4.51 13.05
CA PRO A 34 -3.58 5.69 12.28
C PRO A 34 -2.78 5.27 11.04
N GLY A 35 -3.03 5.95 9.92
CA GLY A 35 -2.43 5.55 8.66
C GLY A 35 -2.68 6.52 7.52
N MET A 36 -2.23 6.13 6.33
CA MET A 36 -2.36 6.94 5.12
C MET A 36 -2.54 6.05 3.90
N GLY A 37 -3.34 6.52 2.95
CA GLY A 37 -3.44 5.93 1.62
C GLY A 37 -2.52 6.67 0.67
N VAL A 38 -1.62 5.93 0.02
CA VAL A 38 -0.69 6.50 -0.96
C VAL A 38 -0.91 5.88 -2.33
N GLU A 39 -1.10 6.73 -3.33
CA GLU A 39 -1.02 6.34 -4.73
C GLU A 39 0.44 6.33 -5.17
N LEU A 40 0.92 5.18 -5.64
CA LEU A 40 2.28 5.01 -6.13
C LEU A 40 2.42 5.61 -7.54
N LEU A 41 3.48 6.36 -7.76
CA LEU A 41 3.82 6.97 -9.03
C LEU A 41 5.05 6.30 -9.64
N GLY A 42 5.02 6.09 -10.96
CA GLY A 42 6.21 5.71 -11.72
C GLY A 42 6.82 4.36 -11.35
N ILE A 43 6.03 3.43 -10.79
CA ILE A 43 6.50 2.06 -10.56
C ILE A 43 6.81 1.39 -11.89
N ASP A 44 7.91 0.63 -11.94
CA ASP A 44 8.29 -0.11 -13.14
C ASP A 44 7.34 -1.30 -13.40
N GLY A 45 7.42 -1.86 -14.61
CA GLY A 45 6.55 -2.95 -15.03
C GLY A 45 6.72 -4.22 -14.19
N THR A 46 7.93 -4.50 -13.70
CA THR A 46 8.21 -5.67 -12.87
C THR A 46 7.53 -5.52 -11.50
N ALA A 47 7.74 -4.38 -10.83
CA ALA A 47 7.12 -4.05 -9.56
C ALA A 47 5.58 -4.06 -9.67
N ALA A 48 5.02 -3.52 -10.75
CA ALA A 48 3.59 -3.53 -10.99
C ALA A 48 3.02 -4.96 -11.10
N GLU A 49 3.67 -5.85 -11.85
CA GLU A 49 3.27 -7.26 -11.95
C GLU A 49 3.38 -7.99 -10.61
N MET A 50 4.43 -7.72 -9.84
CA MET A 50 4.61 -8.31 -8.51
C MET A 50 3.52 -7.87 -7.52
N ILE A 51 3.19 -6.58 -7.50
CA ILE A 51 2.09 -6.05 -6.70
C ILE A 51 0.76 -6.69 -7.11
N ARG A 52 0.49 -6.83 -8.42
CA ARG A 52 -0.71 -7.49 -8.94
C ARG A 52 -0.79 -8.95 -8.51
N ALA A 53 0.30 -9.69 -8.65
CA ALA A 53 0.39 -11.09 -8.22
C ALA A 53 0.13 -11.24 -6.71
N PHE A 54 0.66 -10.33 -5.90
CA PHE A 54 0.41 -10.30 -4.46
C PHE A 54 -1.05 -9.92 -4.12
N ILE A 55 -1.67 -8.99 -4.83
CA ILE A 55 -3.11 -8.70 -4.65
C ILE A 55 -3.93 -9.95 -4.99
N ALA A 56 -3.64 -10.61 -6.11
CA ALA A 56 -4.38 -11.78 -6.58
C ALA A 56 -4.23 -13.01 -5.66
N SER A 57 -3.11 -13.17 -4.95
CA SER A 57 -2.89 -14.28 -4.03
C SER A 57 -3.57 -14.11 -2.68
N ARG A 58 -4.02 -12.90 -2.34
CA ARG A 58 -4.67 -12.62 -1.06
C ARG A 58 -6.16 -13.00 -1.12
N PRO A 59 -6.72 -13.52 -0.02
CA PRO A 59 -8.16 -13.63 0.12
C PRO A 59 -8.81 -12.26 -0.09
N PRO A 60 -9.94 -12.17 -0.80
CA PRO A 60 -10.67 -10.92 -0.93
C PRO A 60 -11.05 -10.40 0.46
N ARG A 61 -10.69 -9.15 0.75
CA ARG A 61 -11.20 -8.46 1.93
C ARG A 61 -12.56 -7.90 1.59
N PHE A 62 -13.61 -8.59 2.04
CA PHE A 62 -14.95 -8.03 2.05
C PHE A 62 -15.09 -7.13 3.27
N HIS A 63 -15.59 -5.91 3.06
CA HIS A 63 -16.03 -5.06 4.15
C HIS A 63 -17.40 -5.59 4.62
N ALA A 64 -17.55 -5.83 5.92
CA ALA A 64 -18.81 -6.22 6.55
C ALA A 64 -19.69 -4.99 6.79
#